data_AF-A0A536UU29-F1
#
_entry.id   AF-A0A536UU29-F1
#
_cell.length_a   1.000
_cell.length_b   1.000
_cell.length_c   1.000
_cell.angle_alpha   90.00
_cell.angle_beta   90.00
_cell.angle_gamma   90.00
#
_symmetry.space_group_name_H-M   'P 1'
#
loop_
_entity.id
_entity.type
_entity.pdbx_description
1 polymer ?
#
loop_
_entity_poly.entity_id
_entity_poly.type
_entity_poly.pdbx_seq_one_letter_code
_entity_poly.pdbx_strand_id
1 'polypeptide(L)'
;MSPVRRRASELGSLGIIEIRLLAERPEFVSTVAGWLFEQFGYLNPGASRERAEVRIRKRLNAAGCPVTFIALEDGKAIGTASLVKNDLEACPHLSPWLAGVFVLSQHRHRGYGAQLVS
;
A
#
# COMPACT_ATOMS: atom_id res chain seq x y z
N MET A 1 27.63 -30.41 32.47
CA MET A 1 27.58 -29.45 31.34
C MET A 1 26.14 -29.35 30.89
N SER A 2 25.47 -28.23 31.19
CA SER A 2 24.04 -28.02 30.88
C SER A 2 23.84 -27.59 29.43
N PRO A 3 22.77 -28.05 28.75
CA PRO A 3 22.43 -27.56 27.42
C PRO A 3 21.83 -26.16 27.54
N VAL A 4 22.33 -25.24 26.73
CA VAL A 4 21.78 -23.89 26.57
C VAL A 4 20.37 -24.02 25.99
N ARG A 5 19.35 -23.84 26.83
CA ARG A 5 17.96 -23.63 26.39
C ARG A 5 17.91 -22.34 25.58
N ARG A 6 17.83 -22.43 24.25
CA ARG A 6 17.37 -21.29 23.45
C ARG A 6 15.91 -21.03 23.83
N ARG A 7 15.63 -19.84 24.38
CA ARG A 7 14.26 -19.40 24.64
C ARG A 7 13.56 -19.19 23.30
N ALA A 8 12.49 -19.95 23.06
CA ALA A 8 11.56 -19.74 21.96
C ALA A 8 10.63 -18.55 22.26
N SER A 9 11.19 -17.35 22.40
CA SER A 9 10.42 -16.15 22.77
C SER A 9 10.89 -14.89 22.02
N GLU A 10 11.09 -15.00 20.72
CA GLU A 10 11.42 -13.85 19.84
C GLU A 10 10.97 -14.03 18.38
N LEU A 11 10.10 -15.00 18.10
CA LEU A 11 9.30 -14.99 16.87
C LEU A 11 8.09 -14.12 17.17
N GLY A 12 8.26 -12.80 17.05
CA GLY A 12 7.13 -11.87 17.02
C GLY A 12 6.14 -12.42 16.00
N SER A 13 4.88 -12.57 16.42
CA SER A 13 3.80 -13.05 15.57
C SER A 13 3.91 -12.38 14.20
N LEU A 14 4.16 -13.16 13.15
CA LEU A 14 3.94 -12.70 11.78
C LEU A 14 2.47 -12.30 11.74
N GLY A 15 2.20 -11.00 11.76
CA GLY A 15 0.83 -10.53 11.72
C GLY A 15 0.25 -10.97 10.39
N ILE A 16 -0.90 -11.65 10.46
CA ILE A 16 -1.62 -12.00 9.25
C ILE A 16 -2.20 -10.69 8.74
N ILE A 17 -1.82 -10.32 7.51
CA ILE A 17 -2.39 -9.16 6.85
C ILE A 17 -3.45 -9.60 5.85
N GLU A 18 -4.50 -8.80 5.71
CA GLU A 18 -5.49 -8.98 4.66
C GLU A 18 -5.24 -7.97 3.54
N ILE A 19 -5.19 -8.45 2.30
CA ILE A 19 -5.22 -7.58 1.14
C ILE A 19 -6.67 -7.40 0.70
N ARG A 20 -7.13 -6.15 0.67
CA ARG A 20 -8.49 -5.78 0.25
C ARG A 20 -8.44 -4.74 -0.86
N LEU A 21 -9.50 -4.70 -1.65
CA LEU A 21 -9.74 -3.57 -2.55
C LEU A 21 -10.09 -2.35 -1.69
N LEU A 22 -9.50 -1.19 -1.98
CA LEU A 22 -9.90 0.05 -1.31
C LEU A 22 -11.37 0.39 -1.56
N ALA A 23 -11.93 -0.07 -2.69
CA ALA A 23 -13.36 0.05 -3.00
C ALA A 23 -14.27 -0.61 -1.95
N GLU A 24 -13.80 -1.68 -1.28
CA GLU A 24 -14.54 -2.38 -0.22
C GLU A 24 -14.43 -1.67 1.13
N ARG A 25 -13.39 -0.84 1.30
CA ARG A 25 -13.06 -0.13 2.55
C ARG A 25 -12.82 1.37 2.29
N PRO A 26 -13.81 2.10 1.75
CA PRO A 26 -13.66 3.49 1.32
C PRO A 26 -13.30 4.45 2.47
N GLU A 27 -13.51 4.05 3.73
CA GLU A 27 -13.09 4.81 4.91
C GLU A 27 -11.57 5.08 4.95
N PHE A 28 -10.74 4.28 4.26
CA PHE A 28 -9.29 4.47 4.20
C PHE A 28 -8.80 5.39 3.07
N VAL A 29 -9.69 5.99 2.27
CA VAL A 29 -9.31 6.86 1.15
C VAL A 29 -8.40 8.01 1.60
N SER A 30 -8.79 8.75 2.64
CA SER A 30 -8.01 9.89 3.14
C SER A 30 -6.67 9.44 3.72
N THR A 31 -6.63 8.28 4.38
CA THR A 31 -5.39 7.68 4.89
C THR A 31 -4.41 7.36 3.77
N VAL A 32 -4.86 6.63 2.75
CA VAL A 32 -4.06 6.25 1.58
C VAL A 32 -3.59 7.48 0.81
N ALA A 33 -4.47 8.44 0.58
CA ALA A 33 -4.13 9.69 -0.10
C ALA A 33 -3.07 10.49 0.68
N GLY A 34 -3.19 10.55 2.00
CA GLY A 34 -2.22 11.17 2.90
C GLY A 34 -0.84 10.55 2.75
N TRP A 35 -0.72 9.23 2.85
CA TRP A 35 0.57 8.54 2.69
C TRP A 35 1.21 8.80 1.32
N LEU A 36 0.43 8.69 0.24
CA LEU A 36 0.99 8.88 -1.10
C LEU A 36 1.38 10.33 -1.37
N PHE A 37 0.65 11.29 -0.80
CA PHE A 37 1.03 12.70 -0.89
C PHE A 37 2.30 12.97 -0.07
N GLU A 38 2.37 12.52 1.17
CA GLU A 38 3.54 12.71 2.03
C GLU A 38 4.78 12.05 1.43
N GLN A 39 4.64 10.83 0.88
CA GLN A 39 5.77 10.07 0.37
C GLN A 39 6.20 10.44 -1.05
N PHE A 40 5.27 10.84 -1.92
CA PHE A 40 5.54 11.03 -3.35
C PHE A 40 5.04 12.37 -3.91
N GLY A 41 4.41 13.22 -3.11
CA GLY A 41 3.83 14.48 -3.55
C GLY A 41 4.86 15.43 -4.16
N TYR A 42 6.09 15.40 -3.68
CA TYR A 42 7.20 16.22 -4.19
C TYR A 42 7.55 15.93 -5.66
N LEU A 43 7.13 14.78 -6.22
CA LEU A 43 7.36 14.43 -7.62
C LEU A 43 6.40 15.14 -8.59
N ASN A 44 5.33 15.76 -8.08
CA ASN A 44 4.29 16.36 -8.89
C ASN A 44 4.14 17.86 -8.58
N PRO A 45 4.50 18.76 -9.52
CA PRO A 45 4.24 20.19 -9.36
C PRO A 45 2.76 20.48 -9.06
N GLY A 46 2.50 21.21 -7.98
CA GLY A 46 1.12 21.51 -7.55
C GLY A 46 0.38 20.34 -6.91
N ALA A 47 1.08 19.30 -6.42
CA ALA A 47 0.46 18.28 -5.59
C ALA A 47 -0.19 18.90 -4.34
N SER A 48 -1.33 18.35 -3.94
CA SER A 48 -1.96 18.63 -2.65
C SER A 48 -2.62 17.36 -2.13
N ARG A 49 -2.94 17.31 -0.83
CA ARG A 49 -3.67 16.18 -0.23
C ARG A 49 -5.02 15.98 -0.90
N GLU A 50 -5.72 17.07 -1.19
CA GLU A 50 -7.04 17.07 -1.83
C GLU A 50 -6.96 16.47 -3.24
N ARG A 51 -5.93 16.84 -4.02
CA ARG A 51 -5.69 16.25 -5.35
C ARG A 51 -5.33 14.77 -5.26
N ALA A 52 -4.55 14.37 -4.26
CA ALA A 52 -4.26 12.97 -4.01
C ALA A 52 -5.53 12.18 -3.67
N GLU A 53 -6.41 12.72 -2.83
CA GLU A 53 -7.71 12.11 -2.52
C GLU A 53 -8.59 11.97 -3.77
N VAL A 54 -8.70 13.02 -4.60
CA VAL A 54 -9.46 12.96 -5.86
C VAL A 54 -8.89 11.85 -6.75
N ARG A 55 -7.56 11.71 -6.85
CA ARG A 55 -6.92 10.65 -7.62
C ARG A 55 -7.24 9.26 -7.05
N ILE A 56 -7.22 9.09 -5.73
CA ILE A 56 -7.52 7.81 -5.08
C ILE A 56 -9.00 7.44 -5.18
N ARG A 57 -9.92 8.40 -5.07
CA ARG A 57 -11.36 8.15 -5.29
C ARG A 57 -11.65 7.58 -6.68
N LYS A 58 -10.92 8.01 -7.71
CA LYS A 58 -11.02 7.45 -9.08
C LYS A 58 -10.56 5.99 -9.20
N ARG A 59 -9.90 5.45 -8.17
CA ARG A 59 -9.41 4.06 -8.10
C ARG A 59 -10.26 3.17 -7.20
N LEU A 60 -11.40 3.66 -6.70
CA LEU A 60 -12.41 2.86 -6.02
C LEU A 60 -13.19 2.01 -7.03
N ASN A 61 -12.47 1.11 -7.68
CA ASN A 61 -12.99 0.26 -8.73
C ASN A 61 -12.75 -1.21 -8.36
N ALA A 62 -13.82 -2.01 -8.35
CA ALA A 62 -13.73 -3.46 -8.17
C ALA A 62 -13.56 -4.21 -9.51
N ALA A 63 -13.78 -3.53 -10.64
CA ALA A 63 -13.78 -4.12 -11.97
C ALA A 63 -12.44 -4.01 -12.72
N GLY A 64 -11.33 -3.80 -12.01
CA GLY A 64 -9.98 -3.77 -12.58
C GLY A 64 -9.35 -2.37 -12.67
N CYS A 65 -8.48 -2.13 -13.65
CA CYS A 65 -7.61 -0.95 -13.69
C CYS A 65 -8.34 0.34 -14.15
N PRO A 66 -8.24 1.47 -13.41
CA PRO A 66 -7.37 1.67 -12.26
C PRO A 66 -7.98 1.19 -10.95
N VAL A 67 -7.17 0.56 -10.09
CA VAL A 67 -7.58 -0.02 -8.80
C VAL A 67 -6.53 0.25 -7.73
N THR A 68 -6.97 0.39 -6.49
CA THR A 68 -6.09 0.47 -5.32
C THR A 68 -6.38 -0.68 -4.36
N PHE A 69 -5.32 -1.33 -3.90
CA PHE A 69 -5.31 -2.31 -2.83
C PHE A 69 -4.79 -1.69 -1.54
N ILE A 70 -5.26 -2.22 -0.41
CA ILE A 70 -4.75 -1.91 0.93
C ILE A 70 -4.38 -3.19 1.66
N ALA A 71 -3.31 -3.11 2.44
CA ALA A 71 -2.96 -4.12 3.43
C ALA A 71 -3.55 -3.72 4.78
N LEU A 72 -4.28 -4.64 5.42
CA LEU A 72 -4.87 -4.46 6.74
C LEU A 72 -4.20 -5.38 7.76
N GLU A 73 -3.77 -4.86 8.91
CA GLU A 73 -3.38 -5.64 10.08
C GLU A 73 -4.34 -5.25 11.22
N ASP A 74 -5.04 -6.22 11.82
CA ASP A 74 -6.05 -6.00 12.85
C ASP A 74 -7.10 -4.93 12.48
N GLY A 75 -7.55 -4.96 11.23
CA GLY A 75 -8.53 -4.02 10.67
C GLY A 75 -8.02 -2.61 10.42
N LYS A 76 -6.72 -2.33 10.61
CA LYS A 76 -6.09 -1.03 10.34
C LYS A 76 -5.30 -1.10 9.04
N ALA A 77 -5.46 -0.09 8.19
CA ALA A 77 -4.61 0.04 7.02
C ALA A 77 -3.15 0.27 7.43
N ILE A 78 -2.24 -0.51 6.85
CA ILE A 78 -0.80 -0.43 7.10
C ILE A 78 0.03 -0.24 5.82
N GLY A 79 -0.60 -0.39 4.65
CA GLY A 79 0.07 -0.25 3.36
C GLY A 79 -0.91 -0.21 2.20
N THR A 80 -0.41 0.12 1.02
CA THR A 80 -1.19 0.26 -0.21
C THR A 80 -0.34 -0.02 -1.45
N ALA A 81 -1.02 -0.39 -2.53
CA ALA A 81 -0.48 -0.44 -3.88
C ALA A 81 -1.61 -0.13 -4.87
N SER A 82 -1.29 0.50 -6.00
CA SER A 82 -2.26 0.78 -7.06
C SER A 82 -1.82 0.18 -8.39
N LEU A 83 -2.79 -0.29 -9.17
CA LEU A 83 -2.60 -0.59 -10.58
C LEU A 83 -3.27 0.52 -11.39
N VAL A 84 -2.52 1.19 -12.26
CA VAL A 84 -3.00 2.33 -13.05
C VAL A 84 -2.63 2.18 -14.52
N LYS A 85 -3.32 2.89 -15.41
CA LYS A 85 -3.06 2.77 -16.86
C LYS A 85 -1.67 3.28 -17.24
N ASN A 86 -1.25 4.40 -16.65
CA ASN A 86 0.06 5.00 -16.88
C ASN A 86 0.44 5.87 -15.67
N ASP A 87 1.70 5.80 -15.25
CA ASP A 87 2.28 6.65 -14.20
C ASP A 87 3.69 7.15 -14.60
N LEU A 88 4.18 6.77 -15.79
CA LEU A 88 5.48 7.16 -16.34
C LEU A 88 5.34 7.43 -17.84
N GLU A 89 5.31 8.71 -18.23
CA GLU A 89 5.08 9.14 -19.61
C GLU A 89 6.07 8.58 -20.62
N ALA A 90 7.31 8.32 -20.20
CA ALA A 90 8.36 7.75 -21.05
C ALA A 90 8.12 6.27 -21.41
N CYS A 91 7.25 5.55 -20.67
CA CYS A 91 7.01 4.13 -20.87
C CYS A 91 5.52 3.78 -20.94
N PRO A 92 4.74 4.39 -21.86
CA PRO A 92 3.29 4.21 -21.90
C PRO A 92 2.88 2.80 -22.32
N HIS A 93 3.78 2.03 -22.94
CA HIS A 93 3.57 0.65 -23.36
C HIS A 93 3.64 -0.36 -22.20
N LEU A 94 4.16 0.04 -21.02
CA LEU A 94 4.22 -0.82 -19.83
C LEU A 94 2.91 -0.75 -19.01
N SER A 95 1.78 -0.70 -19.72
CA SER A 95 0.44 -0.65 -19.13
C SER A 95 -0.10 -2.07 -18.89
N PRO A 96 -0.70 -2.34 -17.72
CA PRO A 96 -0.88 -1.44 -16.59
C PRO A 96 0.39 -1.30 -15.72
N TRP A 97 0.52 -0.15 -15.06
CA TRP A 97 1.65 0.23 -14.22
C TRP A 97 1.34 0.03 -12.73
N LEU A 98 2.27 -0.62 -12.01
CA LEU A 98 2.23 -0.72 -10.54
C LEU A 98 2.76 0.58 -9.91
N ALA A 99 1.88 1.31 -9.24
CA ALA A 99 2.14 2.64 -8.68
C ALA A 99 1.89 2.69 -7.17
N GLY A 100 2.49 3.68 -6.51
CA GLY A 100 2.13 4.06 -5.14
C GLY A 100 2.28 2.93 -4.12
N VAL A 101 3.27 2.06 -4.29
CA VAL A 101 3.55 0.99 -3.32
C VAL A 101 4.13 1.62 -2.06
N PHE A 102 3.43 1.45 -0.94
CA PHE A 102 3.81 2.03 0.34
C PHE A 102 3.43 1.12 1.50
N VAL A 103 4.31 1.03 2.50
CA VAL A 103 4.05 0.38 3.78
C VAL A 103 4.53 1.33 4.88
N LEU A 104 3.72 1.48 5.94
CA LEU A 104 4.08 2.23 7.14
C LEU A 104 5.43 1.77 7.68
N SER A 105 6.29 2.71 8.09
CA SER A 105 7.68 2.42 8.47
C SER A 105 7.80 1.35 9.55
N GLN A 106 6.95 1.39 10.57
CA GLN A 106 6.91 0.43 11.67
C GLN A 106 6.42 -0.98 11.27
N HIS A 107 5.92 -1.16 10.04
CA HIS A 107 5.46 -2.45 9.49
C HIS A 107 6.38 -2.98 8.37
N ARG A 108 7.50 -2.30 8.09
CA ARG A 108 8.47 -2.74 7.06
C ARG A 108 9.32 -3.91 7.56
N HIS A 109 10.03 -4.55 6.63
CA HIS A 109 10.88 -5.74 6.87
C HIS A 109 10.11 -7.00 7.36
N ARG A 110 8.78 -6.99 7.22
CA ARG A 110 7.88 -8.13 7.55
C ARG A 110 7.30 -8.83 6.31
N GLY A 111 7.78 -8.47 5.10
CA GLY A 111 7.31 -9.06 3.84
C GLY A 111 6.01 -8.47 3.27
N TYR A 112 5.39 -7.50 3.94
CA TYR A 112 4.09 -6.93 3.52
C TYR A 112 4.12 -6.21 2.17
N GLY A 113 5.25 -5.61 1.81
CA GLY A 113 5.43 -5.04 0.47
C GLY A 113 5.38 -6.09 -0.63
N ALA A 114 5.91 -7.30 -0.38
CA ALA A 114 5.86 -8.40 -1.33
C ALA A 114 4.43 -8.96 -1.46
N GLN A 115 3.72 -9.11 -0.34
CA GLN A 115 2.33 -9.57 -0.35
C GLN A 115 1.37 -8.62 -1.08
N LEU A 116 1.66 -7.31 -1.10
CA LEU A 116 0.88 -6.33 -1.87
C LEU A 116 1.02 -6.49 -3.39
N VAL A 117 2.03 -7.22 -3.88
CA VAL A 117 2.42 -7.25 -5.30
C VAL A 117 2.65 -8.68 -5.84
N SER A 118 2.28 -9.70 -5.07
CA SER A 118 2.46 -11.13 -5.42
C SER A 118 1.22 -11.74 -6.07
#